data_AF-A0A534L187-F1
#
_entry.id   AF-A0A534L187-F1
#
_cell.length_a   1.000
_cell.length_b   1.000
_cell.length_c   1.000
_cell.angle_alpha   90.00
_cell.angle_beta   90.00
_cell.angle_gamma   90.00
#
_symmetry.space_group_name_H-M   'P 1'
#
loop_
_entity.id
_entity.type
_entity.pdbx_description
1 polymer ?
#
loop_
_entity_poly.entity_id
_entity_poly.type
_entity_poly.pdbx_seq_one_letter_code
_entity_poly.pdbx_strand_id
1 'polypeptide(L)' 'MKRLRRIEAGYRSQIRRAQQVMKDATVDRVKAERKFEKIRSKIEGKIDKVQPKIRELTNLKAERKS' A
#
# COMPACT_ATOMS: atom_id res chain seq x y z
N MET A 1 12.45 11.51 -3.97
CA MET A 1 11.12 11.17 -4.52
C MET A 1 11.00 9.77 -5.11
N LYS A 2 11.85 9.36 -6.07
CA LYS A 2 11.73 8.03 -6.73
C LYS A 2 11.70 6.84 -5.76
N ARG A 3 12.52 6.85 -4.69
CA ARG A 3 12.60 5.77 -3.69
C ARG A 3 11.31 5.59 -2.87
N LEU A 4 10.74 6.66 -2.32
CA LEU A 4 9.52 6.57 -1.51
C LEU A 4 8.30 6.14 -2.33
N ARG A 5 8.18 6.64 -3.56
CA ARG A 5 7.12 6.19 -4.49
C ARG A 5 7.27 4.71 -4.87
N ARG A 6 8.50 4.21 -5.03
CA ARG A 6 8.74 2.76 -5.23
C ARG A 6 8.34 1.94 -4.01
N ILE A 7 8.62 2.43 -2.79
CA ILE A 7 8.21 1.77 -1.55
C ILE A 7 6.68 1.71 -1.46
N GLU A 8 5.98 2.83 -1.71
CA GLU A 8 4.51 2.85 -1.75
C GLU A 8 3.95 1.89 -2.79
N ALA A 9 4.52 1.87 -4.01
CA ALA A 9 4.11 0.93 -5.05
C ALA A 9 4.34 -0.54 -4.65
N GLY A 10 5.40 -0.83 -3.89
CA GLY A 10 5.67 -2.14 -3.30
C GLY A 10 4.63 -2.55 -2.26
N TYR A 11 4.16 -1.62 -1.42
CA TYR A 11 3.07 -1.90 -0.49
C TYR A 11 1.74 -2.15 -1.24
N ARG A 12 1.41 -1.32 -2.23
CA ARG A 12 0.22 -1.54 -3.06
C ARG A 12 0.28 -2.87 -3.84
N SER A 13 1.45 -3.30 -4.29
CA SER A 13 1.59 -4.61 -4.96
C SER A 13 1.38 -5.78 -4.01
N GLN A 14 1.79 -5.67 -2.74
CA GLN A 14 1.51 -6.68 -1.72
C GLN A 14 0.00 -6.82 -1.46
N ILE A 15 -0.75 -5.71 -1.39
CA ILE A 15 -2.21 -5.76 -1.27
C ILE A 15 -2.84 -6.48 -2.47
N ARG A 16 -2.43 -6.15 -3.70
CA ARG A 16 -2.93 -6.83 -4.90
C ARG A 16 -2.65 -8.33 -4.90
N ARG A 17 -1.45 -8.75 -4.49
CA ARG A 17 -1.11 -10.18 -4.34
C ARG A 17 -1.98 -10.87 -3.30
N ALA A 18 -2.17 -10.25 -2.13
CA ALA A 18 -3.03 -10.79 -1.09
C ALA A 18 -4.50 -10.91 -1.55
N GLN A 19 -4.97 -9.94 -2.33
CA GLN A 19 -6.30 -9.98 -2.93
C GLN A 19 -6.45 -11.12 -3.93
N GLN A 20 -5.42 -11.40 -4.74
CA GLN A 20 -5.45 -12.53 -5.66
C GLN A 20 -5.50 -13.86 -4.93
N VAL A 21 -4.65 -14.05 -3.91
CA VAL A 21 -4.66 -15.26 -3.07
C VAL A 21 -6.02 -15.47 -2.39
N MET A 22 -6.69 -14.40 -1.97
CA MET A 22 -8.05 -14.50 -1.41
C MET A 22 -9.07 -14.93 -2.46
N LYS A 23 -8.99 -14.42 -3.69
CA LYS A 23 -9.89 -14.80 -4.78
C LYS A 23 -9.72 -16.27 -5.19
N ASP A 24 -8.49 -16.77 -5.13
CA ASP A 24 -8.17 -18.16 -5.47
C ASP A 24 -8.55 -19.15 -4.34
N ALA A 25 -8.97 -18.65 -3.17
CA ALA A 25 -9.38 -19.49 -2.04
C ALA A 25 -10.82 -20.00 -2.24
N THR A 26 -10.96 -21.29 -2.56
CA THR A 26 -12.23 -21.93 -2.90
C THR A 26 -12.93 -22.64 -1.72
N VAL A 27 -12.19 -22.95 -0.65
CA VAL A 27 -12.69 -23.84 0.43
C VAL A 27 -13.31 -23.06 1.61
N ASP A 28 -12.74 -21.92 2.00
CA ASP A 28 -13.23 -21.11 3.12
C ASP A 28 -13.04 -19.63 2.82
N ARG A 29 -14.03 -19.07 2.12
CA ARG A 29 -14.02 -17.69 1.64
C ARG A 29 -14.05 -16.68 2.80
N VAL A 30 -14.82 -16.96 3.86
CA VAL A 30 -14.93 -16.06 5.02
C VAL A 30 -13.61 -15.94 5.77
N LYS A 31 -12.90 -17.06 5.97
CA LYS A 31 -11.57 -17.05 6.58
C LYS A 31 -10.54 -16.40 5.67
N ALA A 32 -10.63 -16.59 4.35
CA ALA A 32 -9.77 -15.93 3.38
C ALA A 32 -9.96 -14.41 3.39
N GLU A 33 -11.20 -13.93 3.42
CA GLU A 33 -11.54 -12.50 3.52
C GLU A 33 -11.02 -11.88 4.83
N ARG A 34 -11.20 -12.55 5.98
CA ARG A 34 -10.64 -12.09 7.26
C ARG A 34 -9.10 -12.01 7.25
N LYS A 35 -8.44 -12.97 6.59
CA LYS A 35 -6.97 -12.94 6.44
C LYS A 35 -6.53 -11.80 5.53
N PHE A 36 -7.23 -11.60 4.41
CA PHE A 36 -6.97 -10.49 3.50
C PHE A 36 -7.10 -9.15 4.21
N GLU A 37 -8.19 -8.92 4.96
CA GLU A 37 -8.41 -7.66 5.65
C GLU A 37 -7.29 -7.35 6.65
N LYS A 38 -6.85 -8.35 7.45
CA LYS A 38 -5.70 -8.19 8.35
C LYS A 38 -4.43 -7.76 7.62
N ILE A 39 -4.16 -8.37 6.46
CA ILE A 39 -2.99 -8.02 5.63
C ILE A 39 -3.15 -6.63 5.04
N ARG A 40 -4.34 -6.31 4.52
CA ARG A 40 -4.70 -5.03 3.93
C ARG A 40 -4.51 -3.90 4.94
N SER A 41 -5.14 -3.96 6.11
CA SER A 41 -5.03 -2.92 7.15
C SER A 41 -3.59 -2.71 7.62
N LYS A 42 -2.79 -3.80 7.76
CA LYS A 42 -1.37 -3.69 8.13
C LYS A 42 -0.54 -2.95 7.08
N ILE A 43 -0.84 -3.17 5.80
CA ILE A 43 -0.12 -2.54 4.70
C ILE A 43 -0.61 -1.10 4.48
N GLU A 44 -1.93 -0.85 4.59
CA GLU A 44 -2.51 0.50 4.56
C GLU A 44 -1.89 1.38 5.64
N GLY A 45 -1.75 0.88 6.88
CA GLY A 45 -1.06 1.63 7.94
C GLY A 45 0.42 1.93 7.66
N LYS A 46 1.10 1.16 6.78
CA LYS A 46 2.45 1.50 6.29
C LYS A 46 2.42 2.56 5.19
N ILE A 47 1.40 2.54 4.32
CA ILE A 47 1.19 3.55 3.28
C ILE A 47 0.91 4.89 3.93
N ASP A 48 0.05 4.94 4.95
CA ASP A 48 -0.33 6.16 5.67
C ASP A 48 0.88 6.83 6.34
N LYS A 49 1.87 6.05 6.79
CA LYS A 49 3.12 6.59 7.34
C LYS A 49 4.05 7.18 6.28
N VAL A 50 3.99 6.69 5.03
CA VAL A 50 4.88 7.12 3.94
C VAL A 50 4.29 8.28 3.15
N GLN A 51 2.96 8.37 3.04
CA GLN A 51 2.30 9.42 2.25
C GLN A 51 2.63 10.86 2.68
N PRO A 52 2.67 11.22 3.97
CA PRO A 52 3.02 12.58 4.40
C PRO A 52 4.39 13.01 3.89
N LYS A 53 5.39 12.11 3.97
CA LYS A 53 6.74 12.40 3.47
C LYS A 53 6.79 12.55 1.95
N ILE A 54 5.97 11.78 1.22
CA ILE A 54 5.83 11.96 -0.24
C ILE A 54 5.22 13.33 -0.56
N ARG A 55 4.18 13.76 0.17
CA ARG A 55 3.53 15.07 -0.02
C ARG A 55 4.50 16.21 0.28
N GLU A 56 5.15 16.19 1.44
CA GLU A 56 6.14 17.21 1.85
C GLU A 56 7.25 17.38 0.80
N LEU A 57 7.86 16.27 0.35
CA LEU A 57 8.90 16.31 -0.68
C LEU A 57 8.37 16.70 -2.08
N THR A 58 7.08 16.54 -2.34
CA THR A 58 6.45 17.05 -3.57
C THR A 58 6.35 18.57 -3.51
N ASN A 59 5.86 19.10 -2.39
CA ASN A 59 5.68 20.53 -2.18
C ASN A 59 7.01 21.28 -2.21
N LEU A 60 8.03 20.78 -1.48
CA LEU A 60 9.38 21.35 -1.51
C LEU A 60 10.00 21.37 -2.92
N LYS A 61 9.68 20.37 -3.76
CA LYS A 61 10.16 20.34 -5.15
C LYS A 61 9.41 21.35 -6.03
N ALA A 62 8.14 21.63 -5.74
CA ALA A 62 7.36 22.63 -6.44
C ALA A 62 7.87 24.04 -6.08
N GLU A 63 8.09 24.31 -4.79
CA GLU A 63 8.62 25.59 -4.29
C GLU A 63 10.00 25.92 -4.87
N ARG A 64 10.90 24.92 -4.99
CA ARG A 64 12.24 25.13 -5.60
C ARG A 64 12.26 25.32 -7.11
N LYS A 65 11.12 25.15 -7.78
CA LYS A 65 10.97 25.36 -9.23
C LYS A 65 10.30 26.69 -9.56
N SER A 66 9.72 27.36 -8.56
CA SER A 66 9.30 28.76 -8.62
C SER A 66 10.48 29.67 -8.39
#